data_AF-A0A951V6Y2-F1
#
_entry.id   AF-A0A951V6Y2-F1
#
_cell.length_a   1.000
_cell.length_b   1.000
_cell.length_c   1.000
_cell.angle_alpha   90.00
_cell.angle_beta   90.00
_cell.angle_gamma   90.00
#
_symmetry.space_group_name_H-M   'P 1'
#
loop_
_entity.id
_entity.type
_entity.pdbx_description
1 polymer ?
#
loop_
_entity_poly.entity_id
_entity_poly.type
_entity_poly.pdbx_seq_one_letter_code
_entity_poly.pdbx_strand_id
1 'polypeptide(L)'
;MEFVKEYYTIRKSNEDFNESIDELTWNDLEMDTVFKRINYTKTTLGESYLYYKLREIKYNKQEWDELEKLIKLFSNDENLRNEVYILLQNVGKLNNLNLINFIYNPKFTKIKGYYKYPTLLIGFLSSIVISFFFKNVGILLILIFIGVNIFSYYSEKLFLE
;
A
#
# COMPACT_ATOMS: atom_id res chain seq x y z
N MET A 1 7.81 -15.14 2.84
CA MET A 1 6.60 -15.78 3.39
C MET A 1 5.96 -14.91 4.44
N GLU A 2 6.71 -14.41 5.43
CA GLU A 2 6.23 -13.50 6.48
C GLU A 2 5.34 -12.36 5.96
N PHE A 3 5.79 -11.60 4.97
CA PHE A 3 5.01 -10.55 4.32
C PHE A 3 3.62 -11.01 3.80
N VAL A 4 3.58 -12.18 3.16
CA VAL A 4 2.36 -12.75 2.57
C VAL A 4 1.41 -13.25 3.67
N LYS A 5 1.96 -13.79 4.76
CA LYS A 5 1.20 -14.17 5.95
C LYS A 5 0.57 -12.94 6.62
N GLU A 6 1.32 -11.85 6.73
CA GLU A 6 0.84 -10.61 7.33
C GLU A 6 -0.30 -9.98 6.51
N TYR A 7 -0.17 -9.96 5.18
CA TYR A 7 -1.28 -9.58 4.30
C TYR A 7 -2.55 -10.38 4.57
N TYR A 8 -2.41 -11.70 4.66
CA TYR A 8 -3.54 -12.59 4.89
C TYR A 8 -4.23 -12.27 6.23
N THR A 9 -3.46 -12.01 7.28
CA THR A 9 -4.00 -11.59 8.59
C THR A 9 -4.76 -10.26 8.49
N ILE A 10 -4.22 -9.27 7.78
CA ILE A 10 -4.89 -7.96 7.55
C ILE A 10 -6.19 -8.15 6.76
N ARG A 11 -6.17 -8.94 5.68
CA ARG A 11 -7.38 -9.23 4.89
C ARG A 11 -8.43 -9.94 5.73
N LYS A 12 -8.03 -10.99 6.46
CA LYS A 12 -8.92 -11.80 7.31
C LYS A 12 -9.63 -10.95 8.36
N SER A 13 -8.95 -9.96 8.94
CA SER A 13 -9.56 -9.06 9.92
C SER A 13 -10.49 -8.00 9.32
N ASN A 14 -10.33 -7.63 8.04
CA ASN A 14 -11.18 -6.63 7.38
C ASN A 14 -12.40 -7.25 6.66
N GLU A 15 -12.35 -8.54 6.29
CA GLU A 15 -13.39 -9.19 5.47
C GLU A 15 -14.25 -10.23 6.23
N ASP A 16 -14.19 -10.26 7.57
CA ASP A 16 -14.96 -11.17 8.46
C ASP A 16 -15.00 -12.62 7.96
N PHE A 17 -13.81 -13.13 7.60
CA PHE A 17 -13.68 -14.41 6.95
C PHE A 17 -13.61 -15.57 7.96
N ASN A 18 -14.70 -16.33 8.09
CA ASN A 18 -14.85 -17.38 9.10
C ASN A 18 -14.32 -18.77 8.69
N GLU A 19 -14.23 -19.09 7.39
CA GLU A 19 -13.89 -20.45 6.91
C GLU A 19 -12.55 -20.48 6.15
N SER A 20 -11.46 -20.53 6.90
CA SER A 20 -10.10 -20.62 6.35
C SER A 20 -9.32 -21.81 6.89
N ILE A 21 -8.40 -22.36 6.10
CA ILE A 21 -7.45 -23.38 6.58
C ILE A 21 -6.60 -22.78 7.72
N ASP A 22 -6.64 -23.43 8.88
CA ASP A 22 -5.87 -23.05 10.06
C ASP A 22 -4.36 -23.35 9.89
N GLU A 23 -3.54 -22.79 10.77
CA GLU A 23 -2.07 -22.90 10.63
C GLU A 23 -1.55 -24.31 10.88
N LEU A 24 -2.22 -25.13 11.71
CA LEU A 24 -1.80 -26.52 11.94
C LEU A 24 -2.02 -27.33 10.67
N THR A 25 -3.24 -27.31 10.14
CA THR A 25 -3.57 -28.01 8.89
C THR A 25 -2.70 -27.53 7.72
N TRP A 26 -2.41 -26.22 7.63
CA TRP A 26 -1.52 -25.68 6.61
C TRP A 26 -0.09 -26.25 6.70
N ASN A 27 0.44 -26.38 7.91
CA ASN A 27 1.77 -26.93 8.15
C ASN A 27 1.81 -28.45 7.93
N ASP A 28 0.77 -29.18 8.37
CA ASP A 28 0.66 -30.64 8.17
C ASP A 28 0.66 -31.00 6.67
N LEU A 29 0.10 -30.13 5.83
CA LEU A 29 0.06 -30.29 4.37
C LEU A 29 1.30 -29.72 3.65
N GLU A 30 2.31 -29.23 4.38
CA GLU A 30 3.50 -28.56 3.84
C GLU A 30 3.17 -27.47 2.80
N MET A 31 2.08 -26.73 3.02
CA MET A 31 1.54 -25.79 2.02
C MET A 31 2.49 -24.62 1.71
N ASP A 32 3.45 -24.32 2.58
CA ASP A 32 4.56 -23.40 2.31
C ASP A 32 5.37 -23.83 1.07
N THR A 33 5.61 -25.12 0.91
CA THR A 33 6.33 -25.70 -0.22
C THR A 33 5.47 -25.67 -1.48
N VAL A 34 4.19 -26.03 -1.35
CA VAL A 34 3.22 -25.97 -2.45
C VAL A 34 3.10 -24.55 -2.99
N PHE A 35 2.90 -23.57 -2.11
CA PHE A 35 2.82 -22.16 -2.47
C PHE A 35 4.06 -21.69 -3.24
N LYS A 36 5.26 -21.97 -2.73
CA LYS A 36 6.51 -21.60 -3.41
C LYS A 36 6.63 -22.24 -4.80
N ARG A 37 6.14 -23.45 -4.99
CA ARG A 37 6.19 -24.18 -6.26
C ARG A 37 5.25 -23.59 -7.32
N ILE A 38 4.07 -23.13 -6.92
CA ILE A 38 3.03 -22.67 -7.86
C ILE A 38 2.99 -21.14 -8.00
N ASN A 39 3.68 -20.40 -7.14
CA ASN A 39 3.69 -18.95 -7.17
C ASN A 39 4.56 -18.41 -8.32
N TYR A 40 3.94 -18.23 -9.49
CA TYR A 40 4.52 -17.55 -10.64
C TYR A 40 4.11 -16.08 -10.77
N THR A 41 3.43 -15.54 -9.77
CA THR A 41 2.91 -14.17 -9.81
C THR A 41 4.05 -13.15 -9.82
N LYS A 42 3.82 -12.01 -10.49
CA LYS A 42 4.82 -10.94 -10.67
C LYS A 42 4.62 -9.72 -9.81
N THR A 43 3.49 -9.64 -9.14
CA THR A 43 3.17 -8.55 -8.24
C THR A 43 3.03 -9.08 -6.83
N THR A 44 3.40 -8.24 -5.86
CA THR A 44 3.19 -8.56 -4.45
C THR A 44 1.73 -8.82 -4.12
N LEU A 45 0.81 -8.07 -4.77
CA LEU A 45 -0.62 -8.31 -4.63
C LEU A 45 -1.05 -9.65 -5.20
N GLY A 46 -0.46 -10.08 -6.32
CA GLY A 46 -0.70 -11.41 -6.87
C GLY A 46 -0.25 -12.52 -5.91
N GLU A 47 0.92 -12.39 -5.29
CA GLU A 47 1.42 -13.36 -4.31
C GLU A 47 0.49 -13.48 -3.10
N SER A 48 0.11 -12.33 -2.57
CA SER A 48 -0.83 -12.17 -1.48
C SER A 48 -2.21 -12.76 -1.80
N TYR A 49 -2.74 -12.50 -2.99
CA TYR A 49 -4.02 -13.04 -3.44
C TYR A 49 -3.97 -14.57 -3.65
N LEU A 50 -2.90 -15.08 -4.26
CA LEU A 50 -2.71 -16.52 -4.43
C LEU A 50 -2.67 -17.24 -3.09
N TYR A 51 -1.92 -16.70 -2.13
CA TYR A 51 -1.84 -17.26 -0.78
C TYR A 51 -3.19 -17.27 -0.07
N TYR A 52 -3.95 -16.17 -0.20
CA TYR A 52 -5.32 -16.08 0.30
C TYR A 52 -6.21 -17.15 -0.33
N LYS A 53 -6.21 -17.28 -1.67
CA LYS A 53 -7.03 -18.26 -2.38
C LYS A 53 -6.71 -19.71 -2.00
N LEU A 54 -5.46 -20.04 -1.70
CA LEU A 54 -5.09 -21.38 -1.20
C LEU A 54 -5.63 -21.69 0.20
N ARG A 55 -5.92 -20.66 1.02
CA ARG A 55 -6.49 -20.83 2.37
C ARG A 55 -8.00 -20.73 2.40
N GLU A 56 -8.63 -20.32 1.30
CA GLU A 56 -10.07 -20.16 1.17
C GLU A 56 -10.75 -21.52 1.02
N ILE A 57 -11.69 -21.86 1.91
CA ILE A 57 -12.45 -23.13 1.85
C ILE A 57 -13.78 -22.94 1.09
N LYS A 58 -14.17 -21.69 0.83
CA LYS A 58 -15.45 -21.34 0.23
C LYS A 58 -15.53 -21.77 -1.23
N TYR A 59 -16.61 -22.49 -1.58
CA TYR A 59 -16.94 -22.80 -2.97
C TYR A 59 -18.01 -21.84 -3.51
N ASN A 60 -17.68 -21.10 -4.56
CA ASN A 60 -18.63 -20.29 -5.32
C ASN A 60 -18.55 -20.64 -6.80
N LYS A 61 -19.57 -21.32 -7.33
CA LYS A 61 -19.59 -21.79 -8.71
C LYS A 61 -19.32 -20.68 -9.73
N GLN A 62 -19.88 -19.49 -9.57
CA GLN A 62 -19.64 -18.38 -10.50
C GLN A 62 -18.17 -17.95 -10.54
N GLU A 63 -17.54 -17.78 -9.38
CA GLU A 63 -16.11 -17.42 -9.29
C GLU A 63 -15.22 -18.49 -9.93
N TRP A 64 -15.54 -19.76 -9.71
CA TRP A 64 -14.81 -20.88 -10.30
C TRP A 64 -14.98 -20.95 -11.83
N ASP A 65 -16.19 -20.71 -12.34
CA ASP A 65 -16.46 -20.66 -13.79
C ASP A 65 -15.71 -19.48 -14.45
N GLU A 66 -15.60 -18.33 -13.78
CA GLU A 66 -14.80 -17.19 -14.24
C GLU A 66 -13.31 -17.49 -14.23
N LEU A 67 -12.80 -18.11 -13.16
CA LEU A 67 -11.41 -18.53 -13.08
C LEU A 67 -11.06 -19.52 -14.21
N GLU A 68 -11.90 -20.50 -14.46
CA GLU A 68 -11.71 -21.49 -15.52
C GLU A 68 -11.69 -20.85 -16.91
N LYS A 69 -12.52 -19.83 -17.15
CA LYS A 69 -12.49 -19.04 -18.40
C LYS A 69 -11.15 -18.32 -18.55
N LEU A 70 -10.66 -17.67 -17.49
CA LEU A 70 -9.36 -16.98 -17.51
C LEU A 70 -8.20 -17.96 -17.75
N ILE A 71 -8.22 -19.13 -17.10
CA ILE A 71 -7.22 -20.19 -17.32
C ILE A 71 -7.21 -20.60 -18.79
N LYS A 72 -8.37 -20.95 -19.36
CA LYS A 72 -8.48 -21.33 -20.78
C LYS A 72 -7.99 -20.24 -21.72
N LEU A 73 -8.34 -18.99 -21.45
CA LEU A 73 -7.91 -17.84 -22.24
C LEU A 73 -6.38 -17.71 -22.24
N PHE A 74 -5.73 -17.74 -21.08
CA PHE A 74 -4.27 -17.64 -21.00
C PHE A 74 -3.51 -18.90 -21.42
N SER A 75 -4.16 -20.08 -21.38
CA SER A 75 -3.60 -21.32 -21.91
C SER A 75 -3.60 -21.35 -23.44
N ASN A 76 -4.67 -20.83 -24.06
CA ASN A 76 -4.84 -20.85 -25.52
C ASN A 76 -4.15 -19.68 -26.23
N ASP A 77 -4.10 -18.49 -25.60
CA ASP A 77 -3.49 -17.29 -26.18
C ASP A 77 -2.17 -16.94 -25.48
N GLU A 78 -1.07 -17.44 -26.04
CA GLU A 78 0.27 -17.19 -25.53
C GLU A 78 0.71 -15.72 -25.68
N ASN A 79 0.30 -15.04 -26.74
CA ASN A 79 0.69 -13.64 -26.98
C ASN A 79 0.06 -12.74 -25.91
N LEU A 80 -1.24 -12.91 -25.67
CA LEU A 80 -1.96 -12.18 -24.63
C LEU A 80 -1.38 -12.47 -23.24
N ARG A 81 -1.08 -13.75 -22.94
CA ARG A 81 -0.43 -14.14 -21.69
C ARG A 81 0.90 -13.41 -21.49
N ASN A 82 1.75 -13.38 -22.52
CA ASN A 82 3.07 -12.76 -22.43
C ASN A 82 2.98 -11.23 -22.31
N GLU A 83 2.05 -10.59 -23.01
CA GLU A 83 1.80 -9.15 -22.90
C GLU A 83 1.38 -8.77 -21.47
N VAL A 84 0.36 -9.45 -20.93
CA VAL A 84 -0.10 -9.24 -19.54
C VAL A 84 1.02 -9.52 -18.55
N TYR A 85 1.81 -10.57 -18.77
CA TYR A 85 2.94 -10.92 -17.93
C TYR A 85 3.99 -9.81 -17.87
N ILE A 86 4.34 -9.20 -19.01
CA ILE A 86 5.29 -8.07 -19.07
C ILE A 86 4.72 -6.85 -18.33
N LEU A 87 3.45 -6.54 -18.53
CA LEU A 87 2.79 -5.43 -17.82
C LEU A 87 2.81 -5.64 -16.29
N LEU A 88 2.51 -6.84 -15.82
CA LEU A 88 2.56 -7.17 -14.39
C LEU A 88 3.99 -7.18 -13.85
N GLN A 89 4.98 -7.54 -14.67
CA GLN A 89 6.38 -7.46 -14.29
C GLN A 89 6.85 -6.02 -14.07
N ASN A 90 6.32 -5.07 -14.86
CA ASN A 90 6.61 -3.64 -14.68
C ASN A 90 6.05 -3.08 -13.36
N VAL A 91 4.93 -3.63 -12.86
CA VAL A 91 4.40 -3.31 -11.52
C VAL A 91 5.34 -3.88 -10.45
N GLY A 92 5.76 -5.12 -10.64
CA GLY A 92 6.78 -5.76 -9.82
C GLY A 92 6.37 -6.10 -8.39
N LYS A 93 7.35 -6.60 -7.63
CA LYS A 93 7.19 -7.00 -6.23
C LYS A 93 7.76 -5.92 -5.31
N LEU A 94 6.89 -5.34 -4.49
CA LEU A 94 7.20 -4.37 -3.46
C LEU A 94 6.86 -4.98 -2.10
N ASN A 95 7.86 -5.40 -1.33
CA ASN A 95 7.65 -5.91 0.03
C ASN A 95 7.47 -4.74 1.02
N ASN A 96 6.42 -3.94 0.83
CA ASN A 96 6.10 -2.79 1.68
C ASN A 96 4.73 -2.97 2.33
N LEU A 97 4.72 -3.18 3.65
CA LEU A 97 3.50 -3.37 4.44
C LEU A 97 2.60 -2.12 4.44
N ASN A 98 3.18 -0.93 4.30
CA ASN A 98 2.42 0.32 4.25
C ASN A 98 1.52 0.36 3.00
N LEU A 99 1.95 -0.26 1.89
CA LEU A 99 1.13 -0.37 0.68
C LEU A 99 -0.09 -1.28 0.91
N ILE A 100 0.05 -2.33 1.73
CA ILE A 100 -1.07 -3.22 2.07
C ILE A 100 -2.07 -2.51 2.97
N ASN A 101 -1.58 -1.87 4.04
CA ASN A 101 -2.42 -1.09 4.93
C ASN A 101 -3.16 0.00 4.16
N PHE A 102 -2.51 0.62 3.18
CA PHE A 102 -3.13 1.59 2.29
C PHE A 102 -4.26 0.99 1.43
N ILE A 103 -4.12 -0.24 0.92
CA ILE A 103 -5.14 -0.89 0.08
C ILE A 103 -6.41 -1.21 0.87
N TYR A 104 -6.29 -1.75 2.08
CA TYR A 104 -7.46 -2.11 2.91
C TYR A 104 -7.99 -0.95 3.74
N ASN A 105 -7.12 -0.04 4.13
CA ASN A 105 -7.47 1.18 4.87
C ASN A 105 -6.98 2.40 4.08
N PRO A 106 -7.61 2.75 2.95
CA PRO A 106 -7.31 3.96 2.20
C PRO A 106 -7.84 5.18 2.97
N LYS A 107 -7.30 5.42 4.15
CA LYS A 107 -7.55 6.62 4.94
C LYS A 107 -6.73 7.73 4.32
N PHE A 108 -7.27 8.33 3.26
CA PHE A 108 -6.85 9.64 2.78
C PHE A 108 -7.33 10.69 3.79
N THR A 109 -6.77 10.67 5.00
CA THR A 109 -7.01 11.72 5.97
C THR A 109 -6.30 12.95 5.44
N LYS A 110 -7.06 13.99 5.09
CA LYS A 110 -6.48 15.33 5.00
C LYS A 110 -5.78 15.57 6.33
N ILE A 111 -4.51 15.97 6.27
CA ILE A 111 -3.74 16.33 7.45
C ILE A 111 -4.59 17.30 8.28
N LYS A 112 -4.86 16.93 9.54
CA LYS A 112 -5.66 17.76 10.45
C LYS A 112 -4.96 19.10 10.61
N GLY A 113 -5.62 20.18 10.20
CA GLY A 113 -5.05 21.53 10.29
C GLY A 113 -4.29 22.01 9.06
N TYR A 114 -4.47 21.37 7.89
CA TYR A 114 -3.80 21.77 6.64
C TYR A 114 -3.93 23.28 6.28
N TYR A 115 -4.98 23.95 6.77
CA TYR A 115 -5.18 25.40 6.59
C TYR A 115 -4.05 26.26 7.16
N LYS A 116 -3.22 25.73 8.07
CA LYS A 116 -2.06 26.43 8.64
C LYS A 116 -0.96 26.64 7.59
N TYR A 117 -0.81 25.73 6.62
CA TYR A 117 0.27 25.81 5.63
C TYR A 117 0.17 27.05 4.71
N PRO A 118 -1.00 27.39 4.13
CA PRO A 118 -1.18 28.66 3.45
C PRO A 118 -0.85 29.88 4.32
N THR A 119 -1.24 29.87 5.60
CA THR A 119 -0.94 31.00 6.51
C THR A 119 0.56 31.13 6.80
N LEU A 120 1.27 30.01 6.97
CA LEU A 120 2.71 29.98 7.16
C LEU A 120 3.45 30.46 5.90
N LEU A 121 2.97 30.11 4.70
CA LEU A 121 3.52 30.59 3.44
C LEU A 121 3.36 32.11 3.29
N ILE A 122 2.17 32.63 3.56
CA ILE A 122 1.89 34.08 3.50
C ILE A 122 2.77 34.83 4.51
N GLY A 123 2.93 34.29 5.72
CA GLY A 123 3.82 34.86 6.74
C GLY A 123 5.30 34.86 6.34
N PHE A 124 5.76 33.80 5.69
CA PHE A 124 7.11 33.73 5.14
C PHE A 124 7.30 34.76 4.01
N LEU A 125 6.38 34.85 3.06
CA LEU A 125 6.45 35.84 1.96
C LEU A 125 6.41 37.28 2.50
N SER A 126 5.57 37.56 3.49
CA SER A 126 5.52 38.90 4.10
C SER A 126 6.83 39.25 4.83
N SER A 127 7.50 38.29 5.46
CA SER A 127 8.81 38.51 6.09
C SER A 127 9.91 38.90 5.09
N ILE A 128 9.85 38.37 3.86
CA ILE A 128 10.74 38.78 2.77
C ILE A 128 10.46 40.23 2.36
N VAL A 129 9.19 40.60 2.20
CA VAL A 129 8.80 41.98 1.84
C VAL A 129 9.25 42.97 2.92
N ILE A 130 9.04 42.63 4.19
CA ILE A 130 9.46 43.45 5.34
C ILE A 130 10.99 43.62 5.39
N SER A 131 11.77 42.62 4.95
CA SER A 131 13.23 42.71 4.92
C SER A 131 13.77 43.82 4.03
N PHE A 132 13.01 44.24 3.01
CA PHE A 132 13.39 45.39 2.17
C PHE A 132 13.31 46.72 2.91
N PHE A 133 12.35 46.87 3.84
CA PHE A 133 12.14 48.09 4.60
C PHE A 133 12.91 48.08 5.93
N PHE A 134 12.93 46.94 6.63
CA PHE A 134 13.54 46.76 7.95
C PHE A 134 14.39 45.49 7.98
N LYS A 135 15.65 45.59 7.52
CA LYS A 135 16.57 44.44 7.35
C LYS A 135 16.67 43.52 8.57
N ASN A 136 16.95 44.06 9.75
CA ASN A 136 17.18 43.24 10.95
C ASN A 136 15.91 42.49 11.39
N VAL A 137 14.75 43.16 11.34
CA VAL A 137 13.46 42.57 11.73
C VAL A 137 13.02 41.52 10.73
N GLY A 138 13.15 41.81 9.43
CA GLY A 138 12.76 40.88 8.37
C GLY A 138 13.60 39.59 8.37
N ILE A 139 14.93 39.69 8.53
CA ILE A 139 15.82 38.51 8.62
C ILE A 139 15.45 37.64 9.84
N LEU A 140 15.16 38.27 10.98
CA LEU A 140 14.75 37.54 12.19
C LEU A 140 13.42 36.80 11.99
N LEU A 141 12.44 37.44 11.33
CA LEU A 141 11.15 36.83 11.00
C LEU A 141 11.31 35.65 10.02
N ILE A 142 12.17 35.77 9.01
CA ILE A 142 12.48 34.69 8.07
C ILE A 142 12.96 33.44 8.82
N LEU A 143 13.92 33.60 9.74
CA LEU A 143 14.45 32.49 10.55
C LEU A 143 13.36 31.83 11.40
N ILE A 144 12.47 32.64 12.01
CA ILE A 144 11.34 32.13 12.78
C ILE A 144 10.39 31.32 11.89
N PHE A 145 9.97 31.86 10.74
CA PHE A 145 9.03 31.16 9.86
C PHE A 145 9.63 29.87 9.29
N ILE A 146 10.92 29.84 8.97
CA ILE A 146 11.61 28.60 8.57
C ILE A 146 11.56 27.58 9.72
N GLY A 147 11.92 27.99 10.94
CA GLY A 147 11.91 27.12 12.11
C GLY A 147 10.52 26.53 12.40
N VAL A 148 9.47 27.36 12.36
CA VAL A 148 8.09 26.90 12.59
C VAL A 148 7.61 25.99 11.46
N ASN A 149 7.97 26.25 10.19
CA ASN A 149 7.62 25.35 9.08
C ASN A 149 8.27 23.97 9.25
N ILE A 150 9.56 23.94 9.58
CA ILE A 150 10.29 22.68 9.84
C ILE A 150 9.65 21.93 11.00
N PHE A 151 9.38 22.60 12.12
CA PHE A 151 8.76 21.98 13.28
C PHE A 151 7.36 21.44 12.98
N SER A 152 6.52 22.22 12.30
CA SER A 152 5.17 21.79 11.88
C SER A 152 5.23 20.56 10.98
N TYR A 153 6.15 20.55 10.02
CA TYR A 153 6.36 19.42 9.12
C TYR A 153 6.79 18.15 9.87
N TYR A 154 7.78 18.24 10.75
CA TYR A 154 8.25 17.06 11.50
C TYR A 154 7.20 16.54 12.49
N SER A 155 6.47 17.44 13.16
CA SER A 155 5.40 17.04 14.08
C SER A 155 4.29 16.28 13.36
N GLU A 156 3.93 16.68 12.14
CA GLU A 156 2.90 15.99 11.36
C GLU A 156 3.43 14.75 10.65
N LYS A 157 4.70 14.76 10.21
CA LYS A 157 5.35 13.56 9.66
C LYS A 157 5.35 12.42 10.68
N LEU A 158 5.70 12.69 11.94
CA LEU A 158 5.65 11.72 13.04
C LEU A 158 4.24 11.24 13.39
N PHE A 159 3.20 11.99 13.00
CA PHE A 159 1.81 11.59 13.20
C PHE A 159 1.29 10.69 12.05
N LEU A 160 1.90 10.80 10.87
CA LEU A 160 1.50 10.06 9.66
C LEU A 160 2.29 8.77 9.46
N GLU A 161 3.52 8.69 9.97
CA GLU A 161 4.32 7.46 10.11
C GLU A 161 3.83 6.62 11.30
#